data_AF-A0A0N7H0T6-F1
#
_entry.id   AF-A0A0N7H0T6-F1
#
_cell.length_a   1.000
_cell.length_b   1.000
_cell.length_c   1.000
_cell.angle_alpha   90.00
_cell.angle_beta   90.00
_cell.angle_gamma   90.00
#
_symmetry.space_group_name_H-M   'P 1'
#
loop_
_entity.id
_entity.type
_entity.pdbx_description
1 polymer ?
#
loop_
_entity_poly.entity_id
_entity_poly.type
_entity_poly.pdbx_seq_one_letter_code
_entity_poly.pdbx_strand_id
1 'polypeptide(L)'
;MIGAISGDTFGPDMISTVSGDTFGPDVIGTVSGQAFRPDMIGTVSGDTFGSDMISTVSGDTFGPDVIGTISGDTFGSDMIGTVSGETFGPDVIGTVSGDTFGPEVIGAISGDTFGSDMIGTVSSHLARAMLSATSC
;
A
#
# COMPACT_ATOMS: atom_id res chain seq x y z
N MET A 1 3.05 -17.41 -17.05
CA MET A 1 1.83 -17.70 -17.85
C MET A 1 1.33 -16.40 -18.49
N ILE A 2 0.75 -16.42 -19.71
CA ILE A 2 0.17 -15.22 -20.36
C ILE A 2 -1.29 -15.49 -20.72
N GLY A 3 -2.20 -14.59 -20.31
CA GLY A 3 -3.62 -14.69 -20.67
C GLY A 3 -4.59 -14.29 -19.55
N ALA A 4 -5.85 -14.69 -19.68
CA ALA A 4 -6.85 -14.55 -18.63
C ALA A 4 -7.02 -15.90 -17.91
N ILE A 5 -7.02 -15.88 -16.58
CA ILE A 5 -7.16 -17.07 -15.74
C ILE A 5 -8.35 -16.88 -14.81
N SER A 6 -9.16 -17.92 -14.67
CA SER A 6 -10.27 -17.96 -13.72
C SER A 6 -10.03 -19.11 -12.75
N GLY A 7 -10.01 -18.81 -11.46
CA GLY A 7 -9.70 -19.74 -10.38
C GLY A 7 -8.28 -19.61 -9.82
N ASP A 8 -7.97 -20.46 -8.85
CA ASP A 8 -6.73 -20.35 -8.09
C ASP A 8 -5.53 -20.79 -8.92
N THR A 9 -4.50 -19.96 -8.92
CA THR A 9 -3.31 -20.17 -9.74
C THR A 9 -2.06 -20.32 -8.90
N PHE A 10 -1.38 -21.45 -9.11
CA PHE A 10 -0.06 -21.74 -8.54
C PHE A 10 0.94 -21.85 -9.68
N GLY A 11 1.98 -21.02 -9.69
CA GLY A 11 2.93 -21.09 -10.79
C GLY A 11 4.01 -20.01 -10.80
N PRO A 12 4.95 -20.12 -11.76
CA PRO A 12 5.99 -19.13 -12.00
C PRO A 12 5.39 -17.82 -12.55
N ASP A 13 6.25 -16.84 -12.81
CA ASP A 13 5.93 -15.47 -13.22
C ASP A 13 4.75 -15.40 -14.21
N MET A 14 3.80 -14.53 -13.90
CA MET A 14 2.57 -14.38 -14.67
C MET A 14 2.44 -12.98 -15.24
N ILE A 15 2.05 -12.92 -16.51
CA ILE A 15 1.64 -11.69 -17.19
C ILE A 15 0.19 -11.87 -17.61
N SER A 16 -0.74 -11.64 -16.69
CA SER A 16 -2.11 -12.11 -16.84
C SER A 16 -3.14 -11.28 -16.09
N THR A 17 -4.40 -11.44 -16.49
CA THR A 17 -5.56 -11.07 -15.68
C THR A 17 -6.06 -12.31 -14.95
N VAL A 18 -6.09 -12.29 -13.62
CA VAL A 18 -6.55 -13.41 -12.79
C VAL A 18 -7.79 -13.02 -12.01
N SER A 19 -8.80 -13.88 -12.03
CA SER A 19 -9.95 -13.81 -11.13
C SER A 19 -9.94 -15.02 -10.21
N GLY A 20 -9.43 -14.86 -9.00
CA GLY A 20 -9.16 -15.93 -8.03
C GLY A 20 -7.88 -15.68 -7.23
N ASP A 21 -7.50 -16.66 -6.40
CA ASP A 21 -6.33 -16.51 -5.54
C ASP A 21 -5.04 -16.90 -6.28
N THR A 22 -3.96 -16.16 -6.05
CA THR A 22 -2.69 -16.37 -6.75
C THR A 22 -1.54 -16.65 -5.79
N PHE A 23 -0.80 -17.76 -6.00
CA PHE A 23 0.41 -18.18 -5.24
C PHE A 23 1.63 -18.50 -6.14
N GLY A 24 2.84 -17.98 -5.82
CA GLY A 24 3.96 -17.88 -6.78
C GLY A 24 4.92 -16.71 -6.50
N PRO A 25 5.91 -16.47 -7.39
CA PRO A 25 6.93 -15.43 -7.24
C PRO A 25 6.45 -14.07 -7.75
N ASP A 26 6.18 -13.92 -9.06
CA ASP A 26 5.92 -12.59 -9.65
C ASP A 26 4.60 -12.52 -10.43
N VAL A 27 3.93 -11.36 -10.38
CA VAL A 27 2.79 -11.04 -11.27
C VAL A 27 2.93 -9.65 -11.85
N ILE A 28 2.75 -9.55 -13.16
CA ILE A 28 2.54 -8.31 -13.88
C ILE A 28 1.14 -8.34 -14.50
N GLY A 29 0.20 -7.56 -13.97
CA GLY A 29 -1.15 -7.51 -14.54
C GLY A 29 -2.24 -7.17 -13.54
N THR A 30 -3.39 -7.82 -13.69
CA THR A 30 -4.58 -7.53 -12.88
C THR A 30 -4.98 -8.76 -12.10
N VAL A 31 -5.15 -8.64 -10.79
CA VAL A 31 -5.69 -9.70 -9.92
C VAL A 31 -6.98 -9.22 -9.27
N SER A 32 -8.02 -10.02 -9.35
CA SER A 32 -9.26 -9.85 -8.60
C SER A 32 -9.40 -11.04 -7.67
N GLY A 33 -9.06 -10.86 -6.39
CA GLY A 33 -8.91 -11.93 -5.42
C GLY A 33 -7.69 -11.69 -4.54
N GLN A 34 -7.20 -12.75 -3.89
CA GLN A 34 -6.03 -12.68 -3.02
C GLN A 34 -4.74 -12.88 -3.81
N ALA A 35 -3.68 -12.16 -3.45
CA ALA A 35 -2.37 -12.35 -4.04
C ALA A 35 -1.28 -12.50 -2.99
N PHE A 36 -0.58 -13.63 -3.03
CA PHE A 36 0.54 -13.93 -2.16
C PHE A 36 1.81 -14.08 -3.01
N ARG A 37 2.58 -13.01 -3.16
CA ARG A 37 3.71 -12.89 -4.10
C ARG A 37 4.81 -12.01 -3.50
N PRO A 38 6.08 -12.41 -3.52
CA PRO A 38 7.19 -11.49 -3.28
C PRO A 38 7.06 -10.19 -4.07
N ASP A 39 6.91 -10.27 -5.40
CA ASP A 39 6.92 -9.07 -6.25
C ASP A 39 5.62 -8.95 -7.05
N MET A 40 5.03 -7.75 -7.05
CA MET A 40 3.81 -7.47 -7.79
C MET A 40 3.82 -6.12 -8.48
N ILE A 41 3.46 -6.13 -9.76
CA ILE A 41 3.27 -4.92 -10.56
C ILE A 41 1.89 -4.94 -11.22
N GLY A 42 1.05 -3.95 -10.92
CA GLY A 42 -0.19 -3.72 -11.66
C GLY A 42 -1.37 -3.32 -10.79
N THR A 43 -2.47 -4.04 -10.88
CA THR A 43 -3.73 -3.68 -10.22
C THR A 43 -4.30 -4.86 -9.45
N VAL A 44 -4.65 -4.67 -8.18
CA VAL A 44 -5.32 -5.68 -7.37
C VAL A 44 -6.66 -5.16 -6.84
N SER A 45 -7.68 -6.00 -6.93
CA SER A 45 -8.94 -5.82 -6.21
C SER A 45 -9.09 -6.99 -5.24
N GLY A 46 -8.73 -6.77 -3.97
CA GLY A 46 -8.59 -7.79 -2.93
C GLY A 46 -7.30 -7.59 -2.14
N ASP A 47 -6.97 -8.55 -1.28
CA ASP A 47 -5.84 -8.39 -0.37
C ASP A 47 -4.54 -8.90 -1.00
N THR A 48 -3.47 -8.19 -0.73
CA THR A 48 -2.15 -8.44 -1.30
C THR A 48 -1.13 -8.62 -0.19
N PHE A 49 -0.35 -9.69 -0.29
CA PHE A 49 0.75 -10.03 0.60
C PHE A 49 2.01 -10.18 -0.23
N GLY A 50 2.99 -9.32 0.00
CA GLY A 50 4.24 -9.34 -0.75
C GLY A 50 5.39 -8.61 -0.10
N SER A 51 6.55 -8.70 -0.74
CA SER A 51 7.74 -7.93 -0.35
C SER A 51 7.70 -6.57 -1.03
N ASP A 52 7.70 -6.57 -2.36
CA ASP A 52 7.81 -5.38 -3.19
C ASP A 52 6.55 -5.22 -4.05
N MET A 53 5.77 -4.18 -3.77
CA MET A 53 4.50 -3.95 -4.45
C MET A 53 4.50 -2.61 -5.17
N ILE A 54 4.41 -2.64 -6.49
CA ILE A 54 4.25 -1.45 -7.34
C ILE A 54 2.88 -1.51 -7.99
N SER A 55 1.83 -1.13 -7.25
CA SER A 55 0.46 -1.46 -7.64
C SER A 55 -0.59 -0.41 -7.27
N THR A 56 -1.72 -0.46 -7.98
CA THR A 56 -2.99 0.11 -7.50
C THR A 56 -3.78 -1.00 -6.82
N VAL A 57 -4.04 -0.87 -5.52
CA VAL A 57 -4.74 -1.88 -4.72
C VAL A 57 -6.06 -1.31 -4.20
N SER A 58 -7.14 -2.08 -4.33
CA SER A 58 -8.42 -1.85 -3.66
C SER A 58 -8.67 -3.03 -2.71
N GLY A 59 -8.26 -2.89 -1.46
CA GLY A 59 -8.16 -3.96 -0.47
C GLY A 59 -6.94 -3.77 0.43
N ASP A 60 -6.68 -4.76 1.28
CA ASP A 60 -5.60 -4.66 2.27
C ASP A 60 -4.25 -5.03 1.64
N THR A 61 -3.20 -4.34 2.07
CA THR A 61 -1.85 -4.51 1.52
C THR A 61 -0.86 -4.75 2.65
N PHE A 62 -0.13 -5.87 2.58
CA PHE A 62 0.85 -6.28 3.57
C PHE A 62 2.20 -6.52 2.91
N GLY A 63 3.18 -5.68 3.20
CA GLY A 63 4.54 -5.85 2.69
C GLY A 63 5.50 -4.74 3.10
N PRO A 64 6.81 -5.04 3.26
CA PRO A 64 7.80 -4.06 3.62
C PRO A 64 7.85 -2.88 2.65
N ASP A 65 7.79 -3.09 1.34
CA ASP A 65 8.01 -2.05 0.34
C ASP A 65 6.77 -1.87 -0.55
N VAL A 66 6.07 -0.74 -0.38
CA VAL A 66 4.80 -0.50 -1.06
C VAL A 66 4.82 0.83 -1.81
N ILE A 67 4.62 0.77 -3.12
CA ILE A 67 4.61 1.93 -4.02
C ILE A 67 3.31 1.93 -4.83
N GLY A 68 2.54 3.01 -4.76
CA GLY A 68 1.41 3.21 -5.66
C GLY A 68 0.19 3.86 -5.03
N THR A 69 -0.99 3.31 -5.32
CA THR A 69 -2.27 3.87 -4.84
C THR A 69 -3.10 2.79 -4.18
N ILE A 70 -3.43 2.99 -2.91
CA ILE A 70 -4.13 1.98 -2.11
C ILE A 70 -5.42 2.58 -1.56
N SER A 71 -6.50 1.84 -1.71
CA SER A 71 -7.78 2.12 -1.06
C SER A 71 -8.09 0.95 -0.13
N GLY A 72 -7.69 1.06 1.12
CA GLY A 72 -7.71 -0.01 2.12
C GLY A 72 -6.59 0.16 3.15
N ASP A 73 -6.43 -0.83 4.02
CA ASP A 73 -5.43 -0.77 5.07
C ASP A 73 -4.07 -1.23 4.53
N THR A 74 -3.01 -0.53 4.92
CA THR A 74 -1.66 -0.85 4.48
C THR A 74 -0.71 -1.01 5.65
N PHE A 75 -0.01 -2.14 5.66
CA PHE A 75 1.00 -2.50 6.65
C PHE A 75 2.33 -2.72 5.94
N GLY A 76 3.30 -1.86 6.21
CA GLY A 76 4.62 -1.93 5.57
C GLY A 76 5.70 -1.17 6.30
N SER A 77 6.93 -1.31 5.84
CA SER A 77 8.06 -0.54 6.34
C SER A 77 8.10 0.82 5.64
N ASP A 78 8.20 0.76 4.32
CA ASP A 78 8.44 1.89 3.44
C ASP A 78 7.27 2.02 2.47
N MET A 79 6.61 3.16 2.52
CA MET A 79 5.42 3.40 1.73
C MET A 79 5.53 4.66 0.91
N ILE A 80 5.31 4.56 -0.39
CA ILE A 80 5.39 5.68 -1.32
C ILE A 80 4.13 5.77 -2.17
N GLY A 81 3.36 6.84 -2.01
CA GLY A 81 2.25 7.16 -2.91
C GLY A 81 1.00 7.66 -2.20
N THR A 82 -0.16 7.19 -2.63
CA THR A 82 -1.45 7.66 -2.11
C THR A 82 -2.17 6.53 -1.40
N VAL A 83 -2.54 6.74 -0.14
CA VAL A 83 -3.35 5.79 0.62
C VAL A 83 -4.64 6.45 1.09
N SER A 84 -5.75 5.74 0.91
CA SER A 84 -7.05 6.08 1.46
C SER A 84 -7.47 4.94 2.39
N GLY A 85 -7.19 5.07 3.68
CA GLY A 85 -7.35 4.02 4.67
C GLY A 85 -6.35 4.17 5.82
N GLU A 86 -6.21 3.12 6.63
CA GLU A 86 -5.22 3.10 7.70
C GLU A 86 -3.82 2.75 7.15
N THR A 87 -2.80 3.43 7.65
CA THR A 87 -1.40 3.21 7.26
C THR A 87 -0.57 2.92 8.50
N PHE A 88 0.11 1.77 8.50
CA PHE A 88 1.01 1.35 9.57
C PHE A 88 2.40 1.09 9.00
N GLY A 89 3.37 1.92 9.39
CA GLY A 89 4.76 1.77 8.97
C GLY A 89 5.69 2.87 9.48
N PRO A 90 6.99 2.58 9.65
CA PRO A 90 7.99 3.57 10.02
C PRO A 90 8.05 4.75 9.07
N ASP A 91 8.07 4.50 7.75
CA ASP A 91 8.41 5.50 6.74
C ASP A 91 7.29 5.62 5.70
N VAL A 92 6.59 6.76 5.73
CA VAL A 92 5.46 7.03 4.81
C VAL A 92 5.73 8.30 4.02
N ILE A 93 5.72 8.19 2.69
CA ILE A 93 5.96 9.30 1.77
C ILE A 93 4.77 9.42 0.81
N GLY A 94 4.03 10.52 0.89
CA GLY A 94 2.99 10.86 -0.08
C GLY A 94 1.73 11.42 0.56
N THR A 95 0.56 10.97 0.10
CA THR A 95 -0.73 11.49 0.55
C THR A 95 -1.53 10.41 1.25
N VAL A 96 -1.92 10.66 2.50
CA VAL A 96 -2.78 9.74 3.27
C VAL A 96 -4.09 10.43 3.60
N SER A 97 -5.20 9.79 3.26
CA SER A 97 -6.54 10.16 3.70
C SER A 97 -7.05 9.08 4.66
N GLY A 98 -6.78 9.26 5.94
CA GLY A 98 -7.03 8.27 6.99
C GLY A 98 -5.99 8.37 8.09
N ASP A 99 -5.94 7.34 8.94
CA ASP A 99 -5.06 7.32 10.10
C ASP A 99 -3.68 6.78 9.73
N THR A 100 -2.63 7.45 10.23
CA THR A 100 -1.23 7.05 10.00
C THR A 100 -0.52 6.77 11.32
N PHE A 101 0.13 5.62 11.41
CA PHE A 101 0.92 5.18 12.55
C PHE A 101 2.36 4.93 12.11
N GLY A 102 3.25 5.86 12.42
CA GLY A 102 4.63 5.82 11.95
C GLY A 102 5.49 6.95 12.51
N PRO A 103 6.73 6.71 12.95
CA PRO A 103 7.67 7.76 13.34
C PRO A 103 7.92 8.81 12.26
N GLU A 104 8.09 8.44 10.98
CA GLU A 104 8.50 9.35 9.90
C GLU A 104 7.43 9.45 8.80
N VAL A 105 6.85 10.64 8.64
CA VAL A 105 5.88 10.88 7.56
C VAL A 105 6.19 12.15 6.77
N ILE A 106 6.26 12.02 5.45
CA ILE A 106 6.53 13.10 4.51
C ILE A 106 5.37 13.25 3.53
N GLY A 107 4.66 14.37 3.58
CA GLY A 107 3.63 14.73 2.61
C GLY A 107 2.34 15.25 3.24
N ALA A 108 1.20 14.88 2.67
CA ALA A 108 -0.10 15.44 3.06
C ALA A 108 -0.95 14.39 3.77
N ILE A 109 -1.43 14.70 4.98
CA ILE A 109 -2.33 13.81 5.73
C ILE A 109 -3.64 14.52 6.05
N SER A 110 -4.74 13.84 5.75
CA SER A 110 -6.09 14.22 6.11
C SER A 110 -6.69 13.12 6.99
N GLY A 111 -6.40 13.15 8.28
CA GLY A 111 -6.77 12.13 9.27
C GLY A 111 -5.85 12.18 10.49
N ASP A 112 -6.01 11.29 11.46
CA ASP A 112 -5.17 11.33 12.66
C ASP A 112 -3.78 10.75 12.37
N THR A 113 -2.76 11.24 13.11
CA THR A 113 -1.39 10.77 12.92
C THR A 113 -0.68 10.59 14.24
N PHE A 114 -0.04 9.44 14.39
CA PHE A 114 0.75 9.05 15.55
C PHE A 114 2.19 8.81 15.10
N GLY A 115 3.04 9.83 15.30
CA GLY A 115 4.43 9.84 14.88
C GLY A 115 5.26 10.89 15.60
N SER A 116 6.57 10.86 15.43
CA SER A 116 7.48 11.86 16.01
C SER A 116 7.86 12.94 15.01
N ASP A 117 8.07 12.57 13.75
CA ASP A 117 8.71 13.39 12.73
C ASP A 117 7.84 13.49 11.48
N MET A 118 7.43 14.73 11.18
CA MET A 118 6.43 14.98 10.16
C MET A 118 6.77 16.20 9.33
N ILE A 119 6.89 15.98 8.02
CA ILE A 119 7.26 17.00 7.06
C ILE A 119 6.12 17.12 6.04
N GLY A 120 5.30 18.16 6.19
CA GLY A 120 4.25 18.49 5.23
C GLY A 120 3.00 19.03 5.90
N THR A 121 1.84 18.78 5.29
CA THR A 121 0.56 19.36 5.72
C THR A 121 -0.31 18.32 6.40
N VAL A 122 -0.76 18.61 7.61
CA VAL A 122 -1.74 17.78 8.33
C VAL A 122 -3.02 18.56 8.53
N SER A 123 -4.13 18.01 8.07
CA SER A 123 -5.47 18.48 8.39
C SER A 123 -6.14 17.43 9.28
N SER A 124 -5.91 17.49 10.60
CA SER A 124 -6.43 16.53 11.58
C SER A 124 -7.06 17.21 12.80
N HIS A 125 -7.93 16.50 13.53
CA HIS A 125 -8.55 16.98 14.77
C HIS A 125 -7.72 16.62 16.02
N LEU A 126 -6.81 15.64 15.92
CA LEU A 126 -5.93 15.21 17.00
C LEU A 126 -4.47 15.05 16.52
N ALA A 127 -3.85 16.16 16.09
CA ALA A 127 -2.41 16.21 15.87
C ALA A 127 -1.66 16.07 17.21
N ARG A 128 -1.38 14.84 17.65
CA ARG A 128 -0.41 14.56 18.72
C ARG A 128 0.85 13.94 18.14
N ALA A 129 1.54 14.73 17.31
CA ALA A 129 2.96 14.59 17.01
C ALA A 129 3.64 15.90 17.44
N MET A 130 4.83 15.81 18.04
CA MET A 130 5.61 17.00 18.43
C MET A 130 5.97 17.79 17.18
N LEU A 131 5.20 18.83 16.90
CA LEU A 131 5.19 19.56 15.64
C LEU A 131 6.53 20.31 15.42
N SER A 132 7.41 19.77 14.55
CA SER A 132 8.32 20.59 13.75
C SER A 132 7.71 20.83 12.36
N ALA A 133 6.40 21.15 12.30
CA ALA A 133 5.81 21.63 11.07
C ALA A 133 6.47 22.97 10.73
N THR A 134 7.35 22.96 9.72
CA THR A 134 7.78 24.18 9.07
C THR A 134 6.63 24.62 8.18
N SER A 135 5.64 25.29 8.78
CA SER A 135 4.54 25.92 8.05
C SER A 135 5.13 27.01 7.14
N CYS A 136 5.02 26.82 5.83
CA CYS A 136 5.05 27.90 4.84
C CYS A 136 3.72 27.88 4.08
#